data_AF-A0A3N5QZK9-F1
#
_entry.id   AF-A0A3N5QZK9-F1
#
_cell.length_a   1.000
_cell.length_b   1.000
_cell.length_c   1.000
_cell.angle_alpha   90.00
_cell.angle_beta   90.00
_cell.angle_gamma   90.00
#
_symmetry.space_group_name_H-M   'P 1'
#
loop_
_entity.id
_entity.type
_entity.pdbx_description
1 polymer ?
#
loop_
_entity_poly.entity_id
_entity_poly.type
_entity_poly.pdbx_seq_one_letter_code
_entity_poly.pdbx_strand_id
1 'polypeptide(L)'
;MMDWFYQNGKKRVGPIDDESFKEAIISGKINDTTLISKSGMKGWQRFAEIRIHPDISSILPNLETGKQLVICANCNKTYPVTELIVYDNKHICPNCKPEFVQRLKEGAPLPEVLITFKDFNREIIHLDYDLKTKECLENGFALLKNNFWAVVWATFIVSVIFLVMYHLIPLLGTVANLILSGPLIGGLFHLFIRLGRNKYVEIGDVFNGLKGKNFLQLMLAYAVPILFLIITIFAIVLILAAFINLSSFKVNTLFNTAYFFFCLPVFLLIFAGLTYLVISWSFTLPLIIDKELYFWTAMQISYKMVNKHSFQVFGLFFLSGLVGISGIFLLGIGLLVTLPIFFGAMAFAYIEIFKG
;
A
#
# COMPACT_ATOMS: atom_id res chain seq x y z
N MET A 1 22.40 -23.73 -35.84
CA MET A 1 23.54 -22.94 -35.36
C MET A 1 23.72 -21.79 -36.32
N MET A 2 23.40 -20.57 -35.86
CA MET A 2 23.65 -19.36 -36.63
C MET A 2 24.85 -18.67 -35.99
N ASP A 3 25.99 -18.66 -36.69
CA ASP A 3 27.24 -18.22 -36.10
C ASP A 3 27.35 -16.69 -36.10
N TRP A 4 27.93 -16.15 -35.01
CA TRP A 4 28.21 -14.72 -34.85
C TRP A 4 29.55 -14.34 -35.44
N PHE A 5 29.64 -13.08 -35.88
CA PHE A 5 30.87 -12.44 -36.28
C PHE A 5 30.97 -11.06 -35.62
N TYR A 6 32.16 -10.67 -35.17
CA TYR A 6 32.43 -9.34 -34.66
C TYR A 6 33.75 -8.79 -35.19
N GLN A 7 33.88 -7.46 -35.22
CA GLN A 7 35.08 -6.78 -35.72
C GLN A 7 35.97 -6.31 -34.57
N ASN A 8 37.18 -6.87 -34.47
CA ASN A 8 38.19 -6.41 -33.52
C ASN A 8 39.26 -5.60 -34.28
N GLY A 9 39.12 -4.27 -34.28
CA GLY A 9 39.95 -3.37 -35.07
C GLY A 9 39.75 -3.55 -36.59
N LYS A 10 40.80 -3.93 -37.33
CA LYS A 10 40.74 -4.20 -38.78
C LYS A 10 40.49 -5.68 -39.14
N LYS A 11 40.39 -6.57 -38.15
CA LYS A 11 40.22 -8.02 -38.37
C LYS A 11 38.79 -8.47 -38.03
N ARG A 12 38.23 -9.30 -38.91
CA ARG A 12 36.96 -10.02 -38.68
C ARG A 12 37.24 -11.26 -37.85
N VAL A 13 36.51 -11.45 -36.76
CA VAL A 13 36.58 -12.62 -35.88
C VAL A 13 35.26 -13.38 -35.93
N GLY A 14 35.32 -14.69 -36.15
CA GLY A 14 34.18 -15.60 -36.29
C GLY A 14 34.41 -16.63 -37.39
N PRO A 15 33.53 -17.66 -37.53
CA PRO A 15 32.28 -17.88 -36.80
C PRO A 15 32.50 -18.25 -35.32
N ILE A 16 31.70 -17.67 -34.41
CA ILE A 16 31.64 -18.06 -32.99
C ILE A 16 30.20 -18.39 -32.58
N ASP A 17 30.04 -19.26 -31.59
CA ASP A 17 28.74 -19.64 -31.04
C ASP A 17 28.18 -18.61 -30.04
N ASP A 18 26.95 -18.83 -29.59
CA ASP A 18 26.26 -17.93 -28.65
C ASP A 18 27.00 -17.81 -27.30
N GLU A 19 27.63 -18.88 -26.82
CA GLU A 19 28.41 -18.87 -25.56
C GLU A 19 29.71 -18.07 -25.69
N SER A 20 30.50 -18.31 -26.74
CA SER A 20 31.72 -17.55 -27.01
C SER A 20 31.43 -16.07 -27.30
N PHE A 21 30.28 -15.77 -27.91
CA PHE A 21 29.82 -14.39 -28.12
C PHE A 21 29.51 -13.71 -26.78
N LYS A 22 28.85 -14.41 -25.85
CA LYS A 22 28.58 -13.92 -24.49
C LYS A 22 29.87 -13.67 -23.72
N GLU A 23 30.85 -14.58 -23.78
CA GLU A 23 32.16 -14.38 -23.17
C GLU A 23 32.94 -13.20 -23.78
N ALA A 24 32.84 -12.97 -25.09
CA ALA A 24 33.48 -11.84 -25.76
C ALA A 24 32.92 -10.48 -25.30
N ILE A 25 31.63 -10.43 -24.93
CA ILE A 25 31.00 -9.25 -24.33
C ILE A 25 31.45 -9.07 -22.88
N ILE A 26 31.42 -10.14 -22.07
CA ILE A 26 31.82 -10.10 -20.65
C ILE A 26 33.30 -9.73 -20.50
N SER A 27 34.16 -10.25 -21.37
CA SER A 27 35.60 -9.94 -21.38
C SER A 27 35.93 -8.55 -21.95
N GLY A 28 34.94 -7.77 -22.38
CA GLY A 28 35.12 -6.42 -22.91
C GLY A 28 35.72 -6.34 -24.32
N LYS A 29 35.84 -7.48 -25.03
CA LYS A 29 36.31 -7.52 -26.42
C LYS A 29 35.28 -6.97 -27.40
N ILE A 30 34.00 -7.04 -27.04
CA ILE A 30 32.88 -6.41 -27.77
C ILE A 30 32.34 -5.28 -26.90
N ASN A 31 32.40 -4.06 -27.42
CA ASN A 31 31.89 -2.85 -26.79
C ASN A 31 30.80 -2.19 -27.65
N ASP A 32 30.22 -1.09 -27.16
CA ASP A 32 29.12 -0.34 -27.78
C ASP A 32 29.38 0.04 -29.25
N THR A 33 30.64 0.29 -29.62
CA THR A 33 31.03 0.71 -30.97
C THR A 33 31.45 -0.46 -31.87
N THR A 34 31.55 -1.67 -31.33
CA THR A 34 31.96 -2.87 -32.06
C THR A 34 30.90 -3.26 -33.09
N LEU A 35 31.32 -3.48 -34.33
CA LEU A 35 30.44 -3.98 -35.39
C LEU A 35 30.27 -5.49 -35.23
N ILE A 36 29.02 -5.94 -35.23
CA ILE A 36 28.63 -7.34 -35.14
C ILE A 36 27.71 -7.71 -36.31
N SER A 37 27.71 -9.00 -36.67
CA SER A 37 26.85 -9.54 -37.72
C SER A 37 26.48 -11.00 -37.42
N LYS A 38 25.25 -11.39 -37.73
CA LYS A 38 24.73 -12.76 -37.62
C LYS A 38 24.04 -13.15 -38.93
N SER A 39 24.13 -14.42 -39.31
CA SER A 39 23.40 -14.96 -40.46
C SER A 39 21.89 -14.74 -40.30
N GLY A 40 21.31 -13.84 -41.10
CA GLY A 40 19.90 -13.42 -41.00
C GLY A 40 19.71 -11.92 -40.71
N MET A 41 20.74 -11.21 -40.26
CA MET A 41 20.71 -9.76 -40.07
C MET A 41 21.02 -8.99 -41.36
N LYS A 42 20.58 -7.72 -41.43
CA LYS A 42 20.85 -6.78 -42.54
C LYS A 42 22.30 -6.26 -42.55
N GLY A 43 23.28 -7.16 -42.48
CA GLY A 43 24.71 -6.84 -42.56
C GLY A 43 25.40 -6.59 -41.22
N TRP A 44 26.44 -5.74 -41.23
CA TRP A 44 27.22 -5.35 -40.05
C TRP A 44 26.57 -4.16 -39.36
N GLN A 45 26.25 -4.31 -38.07
CA GLN A 45 25.59 -3.28 -37.28
C GLN A 45 26.35 -3.04 -35.97
N ARG A 46 26.30 -1.82 -35.44
CA ARG A 46 26.97 -1.48 -34.18
C ARG A 46 26.25 -2.14 -33.01
N PHE A 47 27.00 -2.73 -32.09
CA PHE A 47 26.43 -3.43 -30.94
C PHE A 47 25.47 -2.55 -30.13
N ALA A 48 25.78 -1.27 -29.94
CA ALA A 48 24.89 -0.32 -29.24
C ALA A 48 23.49 -0.19 -29.87
N GLU A 49 23.37 -0.31 -31.18
CA GLU A 49 22.11 -0.10 -31.91
C GLU A 49 21.19 -1.32 -31.88
N ILE A 50 21.77 -2.52 -31.69
CA ILE A 50 21.04 -3.79 -31.74
C ILE A 50 21.02 -4.53 -30.42
N ARG A 51 21.35 -3.87 -29.29
CA ARG A 51 21.22 -4.44 -27.93
C ARG A 51 19.84 -5.02 -27.63
N ILE A 52 18.81 -4.49 -28.29
CA ILE A 52 17.39 -4.82 -28.09
C ILE A 52 16.92 -5.88 -29.13
N HIS A 53 17.80 -6.34 -30.03
CA HIS A 53 17.43 -7.36 -31.01
C HIS A 53 17.05 -8.68 -30.32
N PRO A 54 15.98 -9.37 -30.73
CA PRO A 54 15.48 -10.59 -30.08
C PRO A 54 16.55 -11.68 -29.88
N ASP A 55 17.45 -11.83 -30.85
CA ASP A 55 18.56 -12.79 -30.80
C ASP A 55 19.67 -12.41 -29.81
N ILE A 56 19.74 -11.14 -29.38
CA ILE A 56 20.75 -10.64 -28.43
C ILE A 56 20.16 -10.59 -27.02
N SER A 57 18.91 -10.16 -26.89
CA SER A 57 18.20 -10.14 -25.61
C SER A 57 17.94 -11.55 -25.06
N SER A 58 17.80 -12.56 -25.91
CA SER A 58 17.73 -13.97 -25.51
C SER A 58 19.05 -14.52 -24.94
N ILE A 59 20.20 -14.04 -25.43
CA ILE A 59 21.53 -14.47 -24.96
C ILE A 59 21.93 -13.73 -23.67
N LEU A 60 21.53 -12.46 -23.56
CA LEU A 60 21.85 -11.55 -22.45
C LEU A 60 20.60 -10.79 -21.96
N PRO A 61 19.79 -11.41 -21.08
CA PRO A 61 18.51 -10.85 -20.64
C PRO A 61 18.61 -9.58 -19.77
N ASN A 62 19.81 -9.18 -19.33
CA ASN A 62 20.04 -8.08 -18.36
C ASN A 62 20.83 -6.87 -18.92
N LEU A 63 20.97 -6.74 -20.24
CA LEU A 63 21.75 -5.67 -20.89
C LEU A 63 21.13 -4.25 -20.82
N GLU A 64 19.94 -4.08 -20.22
CA GLU A 64 19.24 -2.79 -20.07
C GLU A 64 19.73 -1.92 -18.89
N THR A 65 20.76 -2.33 -18.16
CA THR A 65 21.12 -1.78 -16.84
C THR A 65 21.78 -0.39 -16.83
N GLY A 66 21.96 0.26 -17.98
CA GLY A 66 22.65 1.56 -18.09
C GLY A 66 21.81 2.82 -17.80
N LYS A 67 20.50 2.70 -17.61
CA LYS A 67 19.60 3.89 -17.42
C LYS A 67 18.76 3.89 -16.14
N GLN A 68 18.82 2.85 -15.32
CA GLN A 68 18.13 2.88 -14.02
C GLN A 68 18.96 3.66 -13.01
N LEU A 69 18.43 4.81 -12.59
CA LEU A 69 18.93 5.56 -11.44
C LEU A 69 18.23 5.04 -10.19
N VAL A 70 19.01 4.67 -9.18
CA VAL A 70 18.53 4.12 -7.90
C VAL A 70 19.11 4.94 -6.75
N ILE A 71 18.35 5.04 -5.66
CA ILE A 71 18.69 5.87 -4.50
C ILE A 71 19.59 5.09 -3.54
N CYS A 72 20.65 5.72 -3.04
CA CYS A 72 21.49 5.16 -1.99
C CYS A 72 20.75 5.15 -0.64
N ALA A 73 20.70 3.98 0.00
CA ALA A 73 20.07 3.73 1.29
C ALA A 73 20.56 4.60 2.45
N ASN A 74 21.80 5.10 2.39
CA ASN A 74 22.43 5.83 3.49
C ASN A 74 22.41 7.35 3.28
N CYS A 75 22.58 7.85 2.05
CA CYS A 75 22.66 9.29 1.77
C CYS A 75 21.53 9.86 0.92
N ASN A 76 20.58 9.03 0.48
CA ASN A 76 19.43 9.42 -0.35
C ASN A 76 19.77 10.12 -1.68
N LYS A 77 21.01 10.00 -2.17
CA LYS A 77 21.42 10.48 -3.50
C LYS A 77 21.20 9.39 -4.56
N THR A 78 20.87 9.82 -5.78
CA THR A 78 20.67 8.92 -6.93
C THR A 78 21.98 8.59 -7.61
N TYR A 79 22.20 7.31 -7.91
CA TYR A 79 23.35 6.80 -8.64
C TYR A 79 22.89 5.78 -9.70
N PRO A 80 23.67 5.54 -10.76
CA PRO A 80 23.46 4.42 -11.67
C PRO A 80 23.52 3.08 -10.91
N VAL A 81 22.68 2.09 -11.26
CA VAL A 81 22.72 0.75 -10.63
C VAL A 81 24.13 0.15 -10.62
N THR A 82 24.91 0.40 -11.69
CA THR A 82 26.29 -0.10 -11.86
C THR A 82 27.28 0.44 -10.83
N GLU A 83 26.99 1.58 -10.19
CA GLU A 83 27.87 2.21 -9.19
C GLU A 83 27.48 1.87 -7.76
N LEU A 84 26.39 1.13 -7.57
CA LEU A 84 25.82 0.81 -6.27
C LEU A 84 26.15 -0.63 -5.88
N ILE A 85 26.58 -0.85 -4.63
CA ILE A 85 26.65 -2.19 -4.05
C ILE A 85 25.26 -2.59 -3.54
N VAL A 86 24.87 -3.84 -3.77
CA VAL A 86 23.59 -4.39 -3.27
C VAL A 86 23.88 -5.25 -2.04
N TYR A 87 23.17 -4.97 -0.94
CA TYR A 87 23.23 -5.76 0.28
C TYR A 87 21.84 -5.84 0.90
N ASP A 88 21.27 -7.04 1.02
CA ASP A 88 19.96 -7.29 1.66
C ASP A 88 18.84 -6.37 1.11
N ASN A 89 18.71 -6.31 -0.23
CA ASN A 89 17.82 -5.40 -0.96
C ASN A 89 18.06 -3.88 -0.78
N LYS A 90 19.17 -3.49 -0.14
CA LYS A 90 19.60 -2.08 -0.03
C LYS A 90 20.68 -1.78 -1.07
N HIS A 91 20.55 -0.64 -1.75
CA HIS A 91 21.58 -0.13 -2.66
C HIS A 91 22.44 0.92 -1.94
N ILE A 92 23.76 0.76 -1.93
CA ILE A 92 24.69 1.65 -1.20
C ILE A 92 25.72 2.23 -2.18
N CYS A 93 25.92 3.54 -2.13
CA CYS A 93 26.91 4.22 -2.98
C CYS A 93 28.33 4.08 -2.44
N PRO A 94 29.36 4.26 -3.29
CA PRO A 94 30.76 4.10 -2.89
C PRO A 94 31.15 5.00 -1.71
N ASN A 95 30.54 6.18 -1.62
CA ASN A 95 30.82 7.16 -0.56
C ASN A 95 30.23 6.75 0.81
N CYS A 96 29.16 5.96 0.82
CA CYS A 96 28.49 5.50 2.05
C CYS A 96 28.87 4.09 2.47
N LYS A 97 29.59 3.36 1.61
CA LYS A 97 30.08 2.01 1.88
C LYS A 97 30.87 1.89 3.20
N PRO A 98 31.81 2.81 3.56
CA PRO A 98 32.59 2.67 4.78
C PRO A 98 31.71 2.72 6.04
N GLU A 99 30.79 3.68 6.11
CA GLU A 99 29.87 3.85 7.23
C GLU A 99 28.90 2.67 7.33
N PHE A 100 28.37 2.20 6.21
CA PHE A 100 27.44 1.07 6.17
C PHE A 100 28.09 -0.24 6.67
N VAL A 101 29.30 -0.55 6.21
CA VAL A 101 30.06 -1.73 6.67
C VAL A 101 30.43 -1.60 8.14
N GLN A 102 30.71 -0.39 8.61
CA GLN A 102 30.98 -0.15 10.03
C GLN A 102 29.75 -0.47 10.89
N ARG A 103 28.56 0.03 10.51
CA ARG A 103 27.31 -0.30 11.20
C ARG A 103 27.01 -1.79 11.21
N LEU A 104 27.30 -2.51 10.12
CA LEU A 104 27.17 -3.98 10.07
C LEU A 104 28.09 -4.68 11.07
N LYS A 105 29.35 -4.23 11.21
CA LYS A 105 30.30 -4.78 12.17
C LYS A 105 29.88 -4.51 13.62
N GLU A 106 29.29 -3.35 13.87
CA GLU A 106 28.87 -2.90 15.20
C GLU A 106 27.47 -3.41 15.61
N GLY A 107 26.73 -4.06 14.70
CA GLY A 107 25.33 -4.42 14.93
C GLY A 107 24.41 -3.20 15.10
N ALA A 108 24.84 -2.04 14.63
CA ALA A 108 24.09 -0.79 14.75
C ALA A 108 22.90 -0.77 13.78
N PRO A 109 21.79 -0.08 14.12
CA PRO A 109 20.62 0.00 13.26
C PRO A 109 21.00 0.58 11.88
N LEU A 110 20.69 -0.20 10.84
CA LEU A 110 20.93 0.19 9.46
C LEU A 110 19.97 1.31 9.06
N PRO A 111 20.41 2.24 8.19
CA PRO A 111 19.52 3.23 7.60
C PRO A 111 18.32 2.56 6.95
N GLU A 112 17.14 3.06 7.30
CA GLU A 112 15.88 2.66 6.71
C GLU A 112 15.80 3.32 5.34
N VAL A 113 15.71 2.50 4.28
CA VAL A 113 15.63 3.01 2.91
C VAL A 113 14.31 3.77 2.80
N LEU A 114 14.39 5.07 2.54
CA LEU A 114 13.22 5.86 2.13
C LEU A 114 12.79 5.32 0.76
N ILE A 115 11.89 4.34 0.75
CA ILE A 115 11.30 3.83 -0.48
C ILE A 115 10.51 5.00 -1.08
N THR A 116 11.03 5.59 -2.14
CA THR A 116 10.32 6.66 -2.84
C THR A 116 9.01 6.11 -3.38
N PHE A 117 7.94 6.91 -3.29
CA PHE A 117 6.59 6.55 -3.79
C PHE A 117 6.63 5.88 -5.16
N LYS A 118 7.51 6.34 -6.07
CA LYS A 118 7.62 5.83 -7.44
C LYS A 118 8.17 4.40 -7.54
N ASP A 119 8.93 3.95 -6.56
CA ASP A 119 9.56 2.62 -6.56
C ASP A 119 8.63 1.61 -5.92
N PHE A 120 8.06 1.92 -4.75
CA PHE A 120 7.02 1.10 -4.12
C PHE A 120 5.80 0.89 -5.02
N ASN A 121 5.35 1.96 -5.70
CA ASN A 121 4.21 1.92 -6.58
C ASN A 121 4.49 1.09 -7.85
N ARG A 122 5.74 1.06 -8.34
CA ARG A 122 6.11 0.20 -9.49
C ARG A 122 6.11 -1.27 -9.12
N GLU A 123 6.60 -1.61 -7.93
CA GLU A 123 6.68 -3.01 -7.47
C GLU A 123 5.29 -3.59 -7.19
N ILE A 124 4.44 -2.88 -6.44
CA ILE A 124 3.17 -3.45 -5.95
C ILE A 124 2.03 -3.34 -6.97
N ILE A 125 2.05 -2.36 -7.89
CA ILE A 125 0.97 -2.26 -8.91
C ILE A 125 0.92 -3.50 -9.81
N HIS A 126 2.03 -4.21 -10.03
CA HIS A 126 2.03 -5.40 -10.87
C HIS A 126 1.62 -6.68 -10.12
N LEU A 127 1.66 -6.67 -8.78
CA LEU A 127 1.23 -7.79 -7.96
C LEU A 127 -0.28 -7.91 -7.98
N ASP A 128 -0.81 -9.05 -8.42
CA ASP A 128 -2.22 -9.38 -8.24
C ASP A 128 -2.40 -10.19 -6.95
N TYR A 129 -3.60 -10.16 -6.38
CA TYR A 129 -3.94 -10.92 -5.18
C TYR A 129 -5.30 -11.59 -5.35
N ASP A 130 -5.52 -12.68 -4.63
CA ASP A 130 -6.82 -13.32 -4.51
C ASP A 130 -7.24 -13.34 -3.05
N LEU A 131 -8.16 -12.45 -2.68
CA LEU A 131 -8.58 -12.29 -1.30
C LEU A 131 -9.65 -13.33 -0.93
N LYS A 132 -9.22 -14.39 -0.26
CA LYS A 132 -10.11 -15.37 0.35
C LYS A 132 -10.76 -14.80 1.60
N THR A 133 -11.95 -14.22 1.43
CA THR A 133 -12.69 -13.51 2.48
C THR A 133 -12.91 -14.36 3.75
N LYS A 134 -13.28 -15.64 3.58
CA LYS A 134 -13.51 -16.58 4.69
C LYS A 134 -12.23 -16.85 5.48
N GLU A 135 -11.13 -17.04 4.78
CA GLU A 135 -9.83 -17.30 5.39
C GLU A 135 -9.35 -16.09 6.20
N CYS A 136 -9.54 -14.87 5.69
CA CYS A 136 -9.23 -13.65 6.45
C CYS A 136 -10.04 -13.57 7.76
N LEU A 137 -11.34 -13.91 7.71
CA LEU A 137 -12.20 -13.90 8.88
C LEU A 137 -11.82 -14.99 9.89
N GLU A 138 -11.52 -16.21 9.41
CA GLU A 138 -11.05 -17.33 10.23
C GLU A 138 -9.71 -17.01 10.89
N ASN A 139 -8.78 -16.39 10.15
CA ASN A 139 -7.49 -15.93 10.68
C ASN A 139 -7.67 -14.81 11.72
N GLY A 140 -8.61 -13.87 11.50
CA GLY A 140 -8.98 -12.87 12.50
C GLY A 140 -9.52 -13.49 13.79
N PHE A 141 -10.36 -14.53 13.66
CA PHE A 141 -10.89 -15.27 14.82
C PHE A 141 -9.81 -16.11 15.53
N ALA A 142 -8.90 -16.72 14.78
CA ALA A 142 -7.76 -17.45 15.33
C ALA A 142 -6.80 -16.50 16.08
N LEU A 143 -6.55 -15.31 15.53
CA LEU A 143 -5.74 -14.28 16.17
C LEU A 143 -6.35 -13.80 17.49
N LEU A 144 -7.67 -13.62 17.53
CA LEU A 144 -8.39 -13.35 18.78
C LEU A 144 -8.20 -14.49 19.80
N LYS A 145 -8.31 -15.75 19.39
CA LYS A 145 -8.12 -16.90 20.32
C LYS A 145 -6.70 -16.97 20.87
N ASN A 146 -5.70 -16.79 20.02
CA ASN A 146 -4.29 -16.95 20.38
C ASN A 146 -3.76 -15.76 21.20
N ASN A 147 -4.29 -14.56 20.99
CA ASN A 147 -3.83 -13.33 21.62
C ASN A 147 -4.97 -12.58 22.33
N PHE A 148 -5.90 -13.32 22.93
CA PHE A 148 -7.19 -12.79 23.43
C PHE A 148 -7.04 -11.50 24.25
N TRP A 149 -6.21 -11.54 25.28
CA TRP A 149 -6.05 -10.40 26.18
C TRP A 149 -5.47 -9.18 25.47
N ALA A 150 -4.40 -9.33 24.69
CA ALA A 150 -3.77 -8.22 24.00
C ALA A 150 -4.74 -7.53 23.03
N VAL A 151 -5.49 -8.33 22.26
CA VAL A 151 -6.37 -7.86 21.21
C VAL A 151 -7.65 -7.23 21.78
N VAL A 152 -8.29 -7.89 22.75
CA VAL A 152 -9.50 -7.37 23.40
C VAL A 152 -9.19 -6.10 24.18
N TRP A 153 -8.09 -6.06 24.94
CA TRP A 153 -7.71 -4.84 25.67
C TRP A 153 -7.35 -3.68 24.74
N ALA A 154 -6.58 -3.94 23.66
CA ALA A 154 -6.21 -2.89 22.71
C ALA A 154 -7.43 -2.29 22.00
N THR A 155 -8.39 -3.12 21.58
CA THR A 155 -9.64 -2.62 20.98
C THR A 155 -10.51 -1.91 22.02
N PHE A 156 -10.66 -2.47 23.22
CA PHE A 156 -11.44 -1.89 24.31
C PHE A 156 -10.95 -0.51 24.72
N ILE A 157 -9.63 -0.34 24.93
CA ILE A 157 -9.08 0.96 25.36
C ILE A 157 -9.28 2.03 24.29
N VAL A 158 -9.10 1.70 23.02
CA VAL A 158 -9.37 2.61 21.89
C VAL A 158 -10.86 2.96 21.83
N SER A 159 -11.76 1.98 21.99
CA SER A 159 -13.20 2.22 22.04
C SER A 159 -13.63 3.11 23.22
N VAL A 160 -13.06 2.91 24.41
CA VAL A 160 -13.32 3.76 25.59
C VAL A 160 -12.82 5.19 25.36
N ILE A 161 -11.64 5.36 24.77
CA ILE A 161 -11.13 6.69 24.41
C ILE A 161 -12.12 7.38 23.47
N PHE A 162 -12.60 6.70 22.42
CA PHE A 162 -13.60 7.29 21.52
C PHE A 162 -14.92 7.62 22.22
N LEU A 163 -15.41 6.75 23.10
CA LEU A 163 -16.63 6.98 23.86
C LEU A 163 -16.50 8.23 24.76
N VAL A 164 -15.38 8.38 25.46
CA VAL A 164 -15.10 9.56 26.30
C VAL A 164 -15.00 10.82 25.45
N MET A 165 -14.27 10.77 24.34
CA MET A 165 -14.12 11.93 23.45
C MET A 165 -15.46 12.37 22.84
N TYR A 166 -16.35 11.43 22.51
CA TYR A 166 -17.62 11.76 21.88
C TYR A 166 -18.67 12.28 22.88
N HIS A 167 -18.72 11.74 24.10
CA HIS A 167 -19.82 12.03 25.04
C HIS A 167 -19.47 12.95 26.21
N LEU A 168 -18.22 12.98 26.68
CA LEU A 168 -17.89 13.79 27.87
C LEU A 168 -17.57 15.25 27.55
N ILE A 169 -17.19 15.55 26.30
CA ILE A 169 -16.71 16.89 25.92
C ILE A 169 -17.36 17.31 24.58
N PRO A 170 -18.56 17.92 24.59
CA PRO A 170 -19.38 18.09 23.38
C PRO A 170 -18.66 18.81 22.22
N LEU A 171 -17.89 19.87 22.52
CA LEU A 171 -17.21 20.69 21.52
C LEU A 171 -15.71 20.38 21.41
N LEU A 172 -14.98 20.37 22.53
CA LEU A 172 -13.55 20.02 22.50
C LEU A 172 -13.33 18.56 22.09
N GLY A 173 -14.24 17.67 22.46
CA GLY A 173 -14.13 16.25 22.20
C GLY A 173 -14.36 15.88 20.73
N THR A 174 -15.21 16.60 20.00
CA THR A 174 -15.38 16.39 18.55
C THR A 174 -14.14 16.81 17.77
N VAL A 175 -13.55 17.96 18.09
CA VAL A 175 -12.28 18.42 17.49
C VAL A 175 -11.14 17.47 17.85
N ALA A 176 -11.03 17.09 19.13
CA ALA A 176 -10.01 16.16 19.57
C ALA A 176 -10.19 14.78 18.91
N ASN A 177 -11.43 14.30 18.72
CA ASN A 177 -11.71 13.03 18.05
C ASN A 177 -11.21 13.07 16.61
N LEU A 178 -11.48 14.15 15.87
CA LEU A 178 -10.95 14.30 14.50
C LEU A 178 -9.42 14.19 14.46
N ILE A 179 -8.74 14.75 15.46
CA ILE A 179 -7.27 14.76 15.55
C ILE A 179 -6.71 13.39 15.96
N LEU A 180 -7.31 12.70 16.94
CA LEU A 180 -6.78 11.48 17.53
C LEU A 180 -7.28 10.19 16.86
N SER A 181 -8.41 10.22 16.15
CA SER A 181 -9.02 9.01 15.56
C SER A 181 -8.14 8.32 14.54
N GLY A 182 -7.54 9.06 13.60
CA GLY A 182 -6.60 8.50 12.64
C GLY A 182 -5.41 7.81 13.31
N PRO A 183 -4.66 8.52 14.17
CA PRO A 183 -3.57 7.95 14.98
C PRO A 183 -3.95 6.71 15.81
N LEU A 184 -5.08 6.72 16.51
CA LEU A 184 -5.52 5.60 17.35
C LEU A 184 -5.89 4.37 16.50
N ILE A 185 -6.64 4.56 15.41
CA ILE A 185 -7.00 3.46 14.50
C ILE A 185 -5.74 2.93 13.79
N GLY A 186 -4.83 3.80 13.36
CA GLY A 186 -3.55 3.40 12.77
C GLY A 186 -2.69 2.59 13.74
N GLY A 187 -2.57 3.03 15.01
CA GLY A 187 -1.86 2.29 16.05
C GLY A 187 -2.50 0.93 16.36
N LEU A 188 -3.83 0.86 16.35
CA LEU A 188 -4.57 -0.40 16.47
C LEU A 188 -4.23 -1.33 15.30
N PHE A 189 -4.34 -0.87 14.05
CA PHE A 189 -3.95 -1.66 12.88
C PHE A 189 -2.51 -2.15 12.94
N HIS A 190 -1.57 -1.30 13.37
CA HIS A 190 -0.17 -1.68 13.53
C HIS A 190 0.01 -2.86 14.49
N LEU A 191 -0.71 -2.87 15.62
CA LEU A 191 -0.71 -4.00 16.56
C LEU A 191 -1.23 -5.28 15.90
N PHE A 192 -2.37 -5.21 15.20
CA PHE A 192 -2.95 -6.39 14.53
C PHE A 192 -2.07 -6.91 13.39
N ILE A 193 -1.46 -6.04 12.60
CA ILE A 193 -0.55 -6.43 11.51
C ILE A 193 0.69 -7.12 12.08
N ARG A 194 1.25 -6.61 13.19
CA ARG A 194 2.39 -7.25 13.88
C ARG A 194 2.02 -8.63 14.41
N LEU A 195 0.87 -8.78 15.05
CA LEU A 195 0.36 -10.08 15.49
C LEU A 195 0.13 -11.04 14.31
N GLY A 196 -0.47 -10.57 13.21
CA GLY A 196 -0.67 -11.37 11.99
C GLY A 196 0.64 -11.82 11.33
N ARG A 197 1.73 -11.08 11.53
CA ARG A 197 3.10 -11.44 11.12
C ARG A 197 3.87 -12.24 12.17
N ASN A 198 3.21 -12.74 13.22
CA ASN A 198 3.81 -13.47 14.34
C ASN A 198 4.94 -12.70 15.05
N LYS A 199 4.86 -11.36 15.11
CA LYS A 199 5.80 -10.54 15.88
C LYS A 199 5.29 -10.32 17.31
N TYR A 200 6.21 -10.28 18.27
CA TYR A 200 5.89 -9.87 19.64
C TYR A 200 5.34 -8.44 19.66
N VAL A 201 4.31 -8.22 20.48
CA VAL A 201 3.67 -6.92 20.68
C VAL A 201 3.56 -6.61 22.17
N GLU A 202 3.78 -5.35 22.50
CA GLU A 202 3.50 -4.82 23.83
C GLU A 202 2.15 -4.10 23.83
N ILE A 203 1.46 -4.06 24.96
CA ILE A 203 0.16 -3.38 25.07
C ILE A 203 0.26 -1.90 24.68
N GLY A 204 1.41 -1.27 24.97
CA GLY A 204 1.70 0.12 24.59
C GLY A 204 1.84 0.36 23.09
N ASP A 205 1.99 -0.70 22.28
CA ASP A 205 2.14 -0.57 20.82
C ASP A 205 0.87 0.00 20.15
N VAL A 206 -0.29 -0.13 20.78
CA VAL A 206 -1.55 0.46 20.30
C VAL A 206 -1.45 1.99 20.19
N PHE A 207 -0.59 2.61 20.99
CA PHE A 207 -0.36 4.06 20.98
C PHE A 207 0.77 4.48 20.04
N ASN A 208 1.37 3.57 19.27
CA ASN A 208 2.44 3.94 18.34
C ASN A 208 1.97 4.91 17.25
N GLY A 209 0.69 4.90 16.88
CA GLY A 209 0.13 5.90 15.96
C GLY A 209 0.12 7.33 16.53
N LEU A 210 0.18 7.49 17.86
CA LEU A 210 0.33 8.80 18.51
C LEU A 210 1.78 9.33 18.49
N LYS A 211 2.76 8.48 18.14
CA LYS A 211 4.18 8.85 18.20
C LYS A 211 4.61 9.56 16.91
N GLY A 212 5.00 10.82 17.04
CA GLY A 212 5.88 11.56 16.13
C GLY A 212 5.51 11.56 14.64
N LYS A 213 6.40 11.00 13.81
CA LYS A 213 6.48 11.24 12.35
C LYS A 213 5.20 10.90 11.58
N ASN A 214 4.47 9.87 12.00
CA ASN A 214 3.28 9.38 11.28
C ASN A 214 1.98 9.99 11.83
N PHE A 215 2.02 10.70 12.97
CA PHE A 215 0.82 11.28 13.60
C PHE A 215 0.03 12.16 12.64
N LEU A 216 0.71 13.14 12.03
CA LEU A 216 0.08 14.07 11.09
C LEU A 216 -0.45 13.34 9.84
N GLN A 217 0.29 12.34 9.35
CA GLN A 217 -0.10 11.56 8.18
C GLN A 217 -1.36 10.74 8.44
N LEU A 218 -1.44 10.07 9.60
CA LEU A 218 -2.62 9.30 10.02
C LEU A 218 -3.82 10.21 10.27
N MET A 219 -3.61 11.38 10.89
CA MET A 219 -4.66 12.38 11.10
C MET A 219 -5.23 12.87 9.77
N LEU A 220 -4.36 13.28 8.83
CA LEU A 220 -4.78 13.76 7.51
C LEU A 220 -5.51 12.67 6.69
N ALA A 221 -5.01 11.44 6.73
CA ALA A 221 -5.65 10.30 6.06
C ALA A 221 -7.06 10.02 6.59
N TYR A 222 -7.28 10.21 7.90
CA TYR A 222 -8.61 10.05 8.50
C TYR A 222 -9.54 11.24 8.22
N ALA A 223 -8.98 12.46 8.16
CA ALA A 223 -9.76 13.67 7.91
C ALA A 223 -10.33 13.74 6.48
N VAL A 224 -9.62 13.25 5.46
CA VAL A 224 -10.06 13.33 4.06
C VAL A 224 -11.40 12.63 3.79
N PRO A 225 -11.62 11.35 4.19
CA PRO A 225 -12.93 10.71 4.05
C PRO A 225 -14.05 11.46 4.78
N ILE A 226 -13.76 12.04 5.95
CA ILE A 226 -14.75 12.81 6.73
C ILE A 226 -15.12 14.10 6.01
N LEU A 227 -14.15 14.83 5.45
CA LEU A 227 -14.43 16.02 4.66
C LEU A 227 -15.30 15.70 3.46
N PHE A 228 -15.03 14.58 2.77
CA PHE A 228 -15.85 14.13 1.65
C PHE A 228 -17.28 13.78 2.09
N LEU A 229 -17.44 13.15 3.25
CA LEU A 229 -18.74 12.87 3.85
C LEU A 229 -19.50 14.17 4.20
N ILE A 230 -18.83 15.17 4.79
CA ILE A 230 -19.43 16.48 5.12
C ILE A 230 -19.89 17.20 3.84
N ILE A 231 -19.05 17.25 2.81
CA ILE A 231 -19.38 17.85 1.51
C ILE A 231 -20.59 17.15 0.89
N THR A 232 -20.62 15.82 0.97
CA THR A 232 -21.72 15.01 0.44
C THR A 232 -23.03 15.29 1.17
N ILE A 233 -23.02 15.32 2.51
CA ILE A 233 -24.21 15.67 3.31
C ILE A 233 -24.67 17.10 2.99
N PHE A 234 -23.75 18.05 2.90
CA PHE A 234 -24.07 19.43 2.56
C PHE A 234 -24.73 19.54 1.18
N ALA A 235 -24.21 18.82 0.18
CA ALA A 235 -24.81 18.74 -1.16
C ALA A 235 -26.23 18.15 -1.12
N ILE A 236 -26.45 17.08 -0.34
CA ILE A 236 -27.80 16.50 -0.15
C ILE A 236 -28.75 17.55 0.44
N VAL A 237 -28.32 18.26 1.49
CA VAL A 237 -29.13 19.29 2.14
C VAL A 237 -29.48 20.41 1.17
N LEU A 238 -28.54 20.86 0.33
CA LEU A 238 -28.80 21.86 -0.70
C LEU A 238 -29.80 21.38 -1.77
N ILE A 239 -29.68 20.13 -2.22
CA ILE A 239 -30.64 19.54 -3.16
C ILE A 239 -32.02 19.48 -2.52
N LEU A 240 -32.13 18.97 -1.29
CA LEU A 240 -33.41 18.94 -0.57
C LEU A 240 -34.00 20.33 -0.37
N ALA A 241 -33.18 21.33 -0.04
CA ALA A 241 -33.59 22.73 0.12
C ALA A 241 -34.08 23.37 -1.19
N ALA A 242 -33.56 22.93 -2.34
CA ALA A 242 -33.98 23.42 -3.65
C ALA A 242 -35.36 22.85 -4.08
N PHE A 243 -35.64 21.59 -3.71
CA PHE A 243 -36.90 20.91 -4.05
C PHE A 243 -38.00 21.09 -2.99
N ILE A 244 -37.62 21.29 -1.73
CA ILE A 244 -38.51 21.49 -0.59
C ILE A 244 -38.21 22.89 -0.06
N ASN A 245 -39.19 23.80 -0.07
CA ASN A 245 -39.02 25.14 0.49
C ASN A 245 -38.48 25.02 1.94
N LEU A 246 -37.21 25.40 2.15
CA LEU A 246 -36.44 25.11 3.37
C LEU A 246 -37.13 25.62 4.64
N SER A 247 -37.87 26.72 4.52
CA SER A 247 -38.64 27.33 5.61
C SER A 247 -39.83 26.47 6.09
N SER A 248 -40.30 25.53 5.27
CA SER A 248 -41.43 24.65 5.53
C SER A 248 -41.02 23.19 5.75
N PHE A 249 -39.71 22.92 5.91
CA PHE A 249 -39.19 21.57 6.05
C PHE A 249 -39.64 20.94 7.37
N LYS A 250 -40.51 19.92 7.27
CA LYS A 250 -40.82 18.98 8.35
C LYS A 250 -40.20 17.64 7.98
N VAL A 251 -39.68 16.90 8.96
CA VAL A 251 -39.10 15.56 8.73
C VAL A 251 -40.12 14.62 8.05
N ASN A 252 -41.41 14.78 8.35
CA ASN A 252 -42.50 14.02 7.73
C ASN A 252 -42.64 14.25 6.22
N THR A 253 -42.14 15.37 5.69
CA THR A 253 -42.12 15.67 4.25
C THR A 253 -41.22 14.70 3.47
N LEU A 254 -40.16 14.15 4.10
CA LEU A 254 -39.30 13.13 3.48
C LEU A 254 -40.03 11.79 3.24
N PHE A 255 -41.06 11.50 4.05
CA PHE A 255 -41.85 10.27 3.96
C PHE A 255 -43.12 10.44 3.10
N ASN A 256 -43.34 11.64 2.56
CA ASN A 256 -44.41 11.87 1.60
C ASN A 256 -44.06 11.13 0.30
N THR A 257 -45.02 10.38 -0.23
CA THR A 257 -44.88 9.53 -1.42
C THR A 257 -44.26 10.26 -2.61
N ALA A 258 -44.59 11.54 -2.82
CA ALA A 258 -44.04 12.34 -3.92
C ALA A 258 -42.52 12.55 -3.82
N TYR A 259 -42.00 12.81 -2.61
CA TYR A 259 -40.57 13.06 -2.40
C TYR A 259 -39.78 11.76 -2.21
N PHE A 260 -40.42 10.72 -1.67
CA PHE A 260 -39.78 9.43 -1.42
C PHE A 260 -39.24 8.80 -2.71
N PHE A 261 -40.02 8.77 -3.79
CA PHE A 261 -39.58 8.21 -5.09
C PHE A 261 -38.43 8.98 -5.73
N PHE A 262 -38.28 10.28 -5.44
CA PHE A 262 -37.18 11.10 -5.94
C PHE A 262 -35.93 11.02 -5.04
N CYS A 263 -36.12 11.08 -3.72
CA CYS A 263 -35.03 11.12 -2.75
C CYS A 263 -34.37 9.75 -2.57
N LEU A 264 -35.15 8.65 -2.65
CA LEU A 264 -34.63 7.30 -2.40
C LEU A 264 -33.55 6.89 -3.42
N PRO A 265 -33.73 7.02 -4.76
CA PRO A 265 -32.69 6.68 -5.72
C PRO A 265 -31.42 7.53 -5.55
N VAL A 266 -31.58 8.83 -5.30
CA VAL A 266 -30.46 9.76 -5.05
C VAL A 266 -29.70 9.34 -3.80
N PHE A 267 -30.42 9.04 -2.72
CA PHE A 267 -29.84 8.53 -1.48
C PHE A 267 -29.07 7.23 -1.69
N LEU A 268 -29.64 6.26 -2.41
CA LEU A 268 -28.98 4.98 -2.70
C LEU A 268 -27.72 5.16 -3.56
N LEU A 269 -27.74 6.04 -4.56
CA LEU A 269 -26.58 6.36 -5.37
C LEU A 269 -25.45 6.98 -4.54
N ILE A 270 -25.79 7.93 -3.67
CA ILE A 270 -24.81 8.57 -2.80
C ILE A 270 -24.26 7.58 -1.77
N PHE A 271 -25.14 6.77 -1.17
CA PHE A 271 -24.74 5.74 -0.22
C PHE A 271 -23.80 4.71 -0.86
N ALA A 272 -24.10 4.25 -2.07
CA ALA A 272 -23.23 3.36 -2.83
C ALA A 272 -21.87 4.00 -3.13
N GLY A 273 -21.86 5.27 -3.56
CA GLY A 273 -20.63 6.02 -3.84
C GLY A 273 -19.74 6.21 -2.60
N LEU A 274 -20.34 6.57 -1.46
CA LEU A 274 -19.62 6.69 -0.19
C LEU A 274 -19.06 5.36 0.28
N THR A 275 -19.85 4.29 0.18
CA THR A 275 -19.42 2.93 0.56
C THR A 275 -18.24 2.46 -0.29
N TYR A 276 -18.30 2.69 -1.61
CA TYR A 276 -17.20 2.39 -2.53
C TYR A 276 -15.91 3.15 -2.17
N LEU A 277 -16.03 4.41 -1.80
CA LEU A 277 -14.90 5.26 -1.42
C LEU A 277 -14.27 4.82 -0.09
N VAL A 278 -15.10 4.49 0.91
CA VAL A 278 -14.64 3.92 2.20
C VAL A 278 -13.86 2.63 1.96
N ILE A 279 -14.36 1.75 1.09
CA ILE A 279 -13.70 0.48 0.76
C ILE A 279 -12.37 0.73 0.04
N SER A 280 -12.37 1.61 -0.96
CA SER A 280 -11.16 1.97 -1.72
C SER A 280 -10.04 2.52 -0.84
N TRP A 281 -10.38 3.25 0.23
CA TRP A 281 -9.41 3.87 1.14
C TRP A 281 -9.24 3.12 2.48
N SER A 282 -9.86 1.95 2.63
CA SER A 282 -9.85 1.16 3.87
C SER A 282 -8.44 0.82 4.40
N PHE A 283 -7.45 0.66 3.50
CA PHE A 283 -6.09 0.29 3.86
C PHE A 283 -5.12 1.48 3.94
N THR A 284 -5.62 2.72 3.87
CA THR A 284 -4.79 3.93 3.96
C THR A 284 -4.06 4.03 5.29
N LEU A 285 -4.76 3.84 6.43
CA LEU A 285 -4.15 3.92 7.76
C LEU A 285 -3.11 2.80 7.99
N PRO A 286 -3.40 1.51 7.69
CA PRO A 286 -2.40 0.44 7.66
C PRO A 286 -1.14 0.77 6.85
N LEU A 287 -1.30 1.29 5.63
CA LEU A 287 -0.19 1.63 4.74
C LEU A 287 0.72 2.71 5.33
N ILE A 288 0.15 3.74 5.96
CA ILE A 288 0.92 4.84 6.56
C ILE A 288 1.75 4.34 7.73
N ILE A 289 1.16 3.53 8.62
CA ILE A 289 1.86 3.12 9.85
C ILE A 289 2.83 1.96 9.62
N ASP A 290 2.53 1.04 8.70
CA ASP A 290 3.35 -0.15 8.45
C ASP A 290 4.47 0.10 7.43
N LYS A 291 4.23 0.96 6.44
CA LYS A 291 5.18 1.25 5.34
C LYS A 291 5.71 2.69 5.39
N GLU A 292 5.37 3.45 6.44
CA GLU A 292 5.79 4.85 6.65
C GLU A 292 5.52 5.79 5.45
N LEU A 293 4.41 5.54 4.75
CA LEU A 293 4.03 6.29 3.55
C LEU A 293 3.37 7.63 3.90
N TYR A 294 3.58 8.64 3.05
CA TYR A 294 2.80 9.88 3.09
C TYR A 294 1.31 9.62 2.83
N PHE A 295 0.42 10.37 3.48
CA PHE A 295 -1.02 10.12 3.48
C PHE A 295 -1.62 10.06 2.07
N TRP A 296 -1.25 11.01 1.20
CA TRP A 296 -1.75 11.08 -0.17
C TRP A 296 -1.29 9.89 -1.01
N THR A 297 -0.02 9.51 -0.85
CA THR A 297 0.58 8.33 -1.47
C THR A 297 -0.14 7.06 -1.02
N ALA A 298 -0.37 6.90 0.28
CA ALA A 298 -1.07 5.75 0.85
C ALA A 298 -2.51 5.65 0.31
N MET A 299 -3.23 6.76 0.19
CA MET A 299 -4.59 6.78 -0.39
C MET A 299 -4.59 6.34 -1.86
N GLN A 300 -3.64 6.83 -2.66
CA GLN A 300 -3.54 6.44 -4.07
C GLN A 300 -3.22 4.95 -4.24
N ILE A 301 -2.33 4.41 -3.41
CA ILE A 301 -1.96 2.99 -3.44
C ILE A 301 -3.12 2.12 -2.97
N SER A 302 -3.78 2.48 -1.86
CA SER A 302 -4.98 1.80 -1.38
C SER A 302 -6.04 1.74 -2.48
N TYR A 303 -6.35 2.88 -3.10
CA TYR A 303 -7.33 2.95 -4.18
C TYR A 303 -6.97 2.04 -5.36
N LYS A 304 -5.72 2.08 -5.83
CA LYS A 304 -5.28 1.30 -7.00
C LYS A 304 -5.31 -0.20 -6.73
N MET A 305 -4.86 -0.64 -5.55
CA MET A 305 -4.80 -2.07 -5.22
C MET A 305 -6.18 -2.62 -4.89
N VAL A 306 -6.99 -1.91 -4.11
CA VAL A 306 -8.34 -2.36 -3.76
C VAL A 306 -9.23 -2.44 -5.00
N ASN A 307 -9.08 -1.55 -5.98
CA ASN A 307 -9.92 -1.56 -7.19
C ASN A 307 -9.59 -2.65 -8.21
N LYS A 308 -8.54 -3.45 -8.00
CA LYS A 308 -8.36 -4.68 -8.77
C LYS A 308 -9.47 -5.68 -8.49
N HIS A 309 -9.75 -5.90 -7.20
CA HIS A 309 -10.74 -6.87 -6.71
C HIS A 309 -11.65 -6.25 -5.64
N SER A 310 -12.29 -5.13 -5.98
CA SER A 310 -13.10 -4.34 -5.03
C SER A 310 -14.26 -5.14 -4.43
N PHE A 311 -14.85 -6.06 -5.18
CA PHE A 311 -15.90 -6.96 -4.70
C PHE A 311 -15.43 -7.92 -3.61
N GLN A 312 -14.18 -8.38 -3.64
CA GLN A 312 -13.65 -9.27 -2.61
C GLN A 312 -13.45 -8.51 -1.28
N VAL A 313 -12.94 -7.29 -1.35
CA VAL A 313 -12.79 -6.40 -0.18
C VAL A 313 -14.16 -5.98 0.35
N PHE A 314 -15.11 -5.62 -0.52
CA PHE A 314 -16.51 -5.38 -0.13
C PHE A 314 -17.11 -6.58 0.59
N GLY A 315 -16.92 -7.79 0.07
CA GLY A 315 -17.37 -9.03 0.70
C GLY A 315 -16.82 -9.20 2.12
N LEU A 316 -15.57 -8.81 2.37
CA LEU A 316 -14.97 -8.83 3.70
C LEU A 316 -15.62 -7.85 4.66
N PHE A 317 -15.84 -6.60 4.21
CA PHE A 317 -16.56 -5.60 4.99
C PHE A 317 -17.98 -6.05 5.30
N PHE A 318 -18.67 -6.62 4.32
CA PHE A 318 -20.04 -7.11 4.48
C PHE A 318 -20.12 -8.25 5.50
N LEU A 319 -19.28 -9.29 5.35
CA LEU A 319 -19.26 -10.42 6.29
C LEU A 319 -18.85 -10.00 7.70
N SER A 320 -17.82 -9.15 7.81
CA SER A 320 -17.39 -8.65 9.12
C SER A 320 -18.45 -7.74 9.75
N GLY A 321 -19.22 -7.01 8.94
CA GLY A 321 -20.38 -6.23 9.37
C GLY A 321 -21.50 -7.10 9.91
N LEU A 322 -21.82 -8.23 9.28
CA LEU A 322 -22.81 -9.19 9.79
C LEU A 322 -22.40 -9.78 11.15
N VAL A 323 -21.10 -10.09 11.31
CA VAL A 323 -20.53 -10.51 12.60
C VAL A 323 -20.62 -9.38 13.63
N GLY A 324 -20.36 -8.14 13.23
CA GLY A 324 -20.53 -6.96 14.08
C GLY A 324 -21.97 -6.81 14.59
N ILE A 325 -22.95 -6.93 13.69
CA ILE A 325 -24.39 -6.83 14.00
C ILE A 325 -24.82 -7.92 15.00
N SER A 326 -24.37 -9.16 14.82
CA SER A 326 -24.67 -10.24 15.79
C SER A 326 -24.08 -9.94 17.18
N GLY A 327 -22.94 -9.25 17.24
CA GLY A 327 -22.37 -8.76 18.50
C GLY A 327 -23.20 -7.68 19.19
N ILE A 328 -23.88 -6.81 18.44
CA ILE A 328 -24.78 -5.78 19.01
C ILE A 328 -25.99 -6.43 19.69
N PHE A 329 -26.55 -7.47 19.08
CA PHE A 329 -27.68 -8.22 19.65
C PHE A 329 -27.33 -8.90 21.00
N LEU A 330 -26.04 -9.11 21.29
CA LEU A 330 -25.54 -9.65 22.56
C LEU A 330 -25.25 -8.56 23.61
N LEU A 331 -26.08 -7.50 23.66
CA LEU A 331 -26.10 -6.47 24.71
C LEU A 331 -24.75 -5.74 24.92
N GLY A 332 -23.99 -5.51 23.86
CA GLY A 332 -22.74 -4.74 23.89
C GLY A 332 -21.50 -5.53 24.36
N ILE A 333 -21.66 -6.63 25.09
CA ILE A 333 -20.54 -7.55 25.39
C ILE A 333 -20.01 -8.18 24.09
N GLY A 334 -20.92 -8.46 23.15
CA GLY A 334 -20.53 -8.97 21.83
C GLY A 334 -19.62 -8.02 21.04
N LEU A 335 -19.72 -6.70 21.24
CA LEU A 335 -18.86 -5.72 20.56
C LEU A 335 -17.39 -5.84 20.97
N LEU A 336 -17.12 -6.24 22.22
CA LEU A 336 -15.75 -6.47 22.71
C LEU A 336 -15.07 -7.64 22.00
N VAL A 337 -15.85 -8.53 21.40
CA VAL A 337 -15.35 -9.72 20.69
C VAL A 337 -15.34 -9.47 19.17
N THR A 338 -16.39 -8.83 18.64
CA THR A 338 -16.56 -8.66 17.20
C THR A 338 -15.65 -7.56 16.62
N LEU A 339 -15.32 -6.51 17.39
CA LEU A 339 -14.35 -5.49 16.96
C LEU A 339 -12.95 -6.07 16.75
N PRO A 340 -12.37 -6.85 17.68
CA PRO A 340 -11.16 -7.62 17.43
C PRO A 340 -11.17 -8.44 16.16
N ILE A 341 -12.25 -9.16 15.90
CA ILE A 341 -12.38 -10.02 14.72
C ILE A 341 -12.35 -9.17 13.45
N PHE A 342 -13.06 -8.04 13.44
CA PHE A 342 -13.04 -7.10 12.32
C PHE A 342 -11.63 -6.58 12.02
N PHE A 343 -10.92 -6.04 13.02
CA PHE A 343 -9.58 -5.50 12.83
C PHE A 343 -8.56 -6.60 12.46
N GLY A 344 -8.69 -7.79 13.04
CA GLY A 344 -7.87 -8.94 12.67
C GLY A 344 -8.07 -9.38 11.22
N ALA A 345 -9.34 -9.52 10.79
CA ALA A 345 -9.66 -9.90 9.43
C ALA A 345 -9.16 -8.86 8.41
N MET A 346 -9.33 -7.57 8.72
CA MET A 346 -8.79 -6.48 7.91
C MET A 346 -7.25 -6.46 7.91
N ALA A 347 -6.59 -6.78 9.01
CA ALA A 347 -5.12 -6.86 9.05
C ALA A 347 -4.58 -8.01 8.20
N PHE A 348 -5.23 -9.18 8.19
CA PHE A 348 -4.86 -10.28 7.29
C PHE A 348 -5.13 -9.93 5.83
N ALA A 349 -6.25 -9.27 5.53
CA ALA A 349 -6.52 -8.76 4.18
C ALA A 349 -5.46 -7.74 3.74
N TYR A 350 -5.04 -6.84 4.63
CA TYR A 350 -3.94 -5.92 4.37
C TYR A 350 -2.64 -6.68 4.06
N ILE A 351 -2.28 -7.67 4.89
CA ILE A 351 -1.07 -8.47 4.67
C ILE A 351 -1.13 -9.16 3.32
N GLU A 352 -2.29 -9.68 2.90
CA GLU A 352 -2.51 -10.35 1.60
C GLU A 352 -2.42 -9.40 0.41
N ILE A 353 -3.09 -8.26 0.47
CA ILE A 353 -3.16 -7.29 -0.62
C ILE A 353 -1.82 -6.61 -0.86
N PHE A 354 -1.05 -6.39 0.22
CA PHE A 354 0.23 -5.68 0.20
C PHE A 354 1.41 -6.59 0.56
N LYS A 355 1.40 -7.85 0.10
CA LYS A 355 2.54 -8.78 0.14
C LYS A 355 3.68 -8.27 -0.76
N GLY A 356 4.38 -7.25 -0.31
CA GLY A 356 5.56 -6.65 -0.94
C GLY A 356 6.54 -6.17 0.10
#